data_AF-A0A3C0QE43-F1
#
_entry.id   AF-A0A3C0QE43-F1
#
_cell.length_a   1.000
_cell.length_b   1.000
_cell.length_c   1.000
_cell.angle_alpha   90.00
_cell.angle_beta   90.00
_cell.angle_gamma   90.00
#
_symmetry.space_group_name_H-M   'P 1'
#
loop_
_entity.id
_entity.type
_entity.pdbx_description
1 polymer ?
#
loop_
_entity_poly.entity_id
_entity_poly.type
_entity_poly.pdbx_seq_one_letter_code
_entity_poly.pdbx_strand_id
1 'polypeptide(L)'
;MIVLHVSYTDNRFFVWGERSFGAGELISSPAPSVSGIPRMPWDAGSLAVHDILKTAGIRHSRRIPAESSAVAYVDLPAYNGYPLPSSPLLGELPEISGEPSVERFSVEALHITHEELTALLQLIKESREKLPVPGLLWGNDLKYVLKGLEYASLMVMRGTYLPGMESSEGRYFSVWRPLHLAKYQDGYSAYVNSLPPVTGSFSLTSERMQPDDTQDTADSILEAFLEEIVRRAQAVPGRRGKQVDKTNPHDIWLRSLTWPRSALHRWNDEMGPLCTQVQEWTDSVKVVTNQPWRLFLRLEEPLSDNAEGTWTLSWHLQSAMDQTLTVPAEKVW
;
A
#
# COMPACT_ATOMS: atom_id res chain seq x y z
N MET A 1 -10.61 26.42 -0.04
CA MET A 1 -9.63 25.44 -0.55
C MET A 1 -9.77 24.16 0.26
N ILE A 2 -9.40 23.01 -0.30
CA ILE A 2 -9.36 21.71 0.38
C ILE A 2 -8.00 21.08 0.14
N VAL A 3 -7.30 20.66 1.18
CA VAL A 3 -6.17 19.72 1.08
C VAL A 3 -6.72 18.32 1.24
N LEU A 4 -6.52 17.47 0.24
CA LEU A 4 -7.00 16.09 0.24
C LEU A 4 -5.94 15.15 0.81
N HIS A 5 -6.37 14.33 1.77
CA HIS A 5 -5.57 13.30 2.39
C HIS A 5 -6.10 11.91 2.05
N VAL A 6 -5.22 10.91 2.11
CA VAL A 6 -5.51 9.50 1.93
C VAL A 6 -4.94 8.72 3.11
N SER A 7 -5.66 7.68 3.52
CA SER A 7 -5.22 6.76 4.57
C SER A 7 -5.62 5.33 4.21
N TYR A 8 -4.91 4.36 4.77
CA TYR A 8 -5.14 2.94 4.53
C TYR A 8 -5.32 2.23 5.87
N THR A 9 -6.41 1.50 6.02
CA THR A 9 -6.71 0.69 7.20
C THR A 9 -7.73 -0.40 6.84
N ASP A 10 -7.75 -1.51 7.56
CA ASP A 10 -8.67 -2.63 7.34
C ASP A 10 -8.76 -3.08 5.85
N ASN A 11 -7.61 -3.10 5.17
CA ASN A 11 -7.51 -3.46 3.75
C ASN A 11 -8.38 -2.58 2.82
N ARG A 12 -8.52 -1.30 3.18
CA ARG A 12 -9.31 -0.30 2.45
C ARG A 12 -8.64 1.07 2.46
N PHE A 13 -8.88 1.84 1.41
CA PHE A 13 -8.41 3.21 1.30
C PHE A 13 -9.53 4.18 1.63
N PHE A 14 -9.17 5.24 2.34
CA PHE A 14 -10.07 6.31 2.74
C PHE A 14 -9.48 7.67 2.34
N VAL A 15 -10.33 8.59 1.90
CA VAL A 15 -9.98 10.00 1.69
C VAL A 15 -10.69 10.87 2.69
N TRP A 16 -10.01 11.89 3.17
CA TRP A 16 -10.58 12.95 4.01
C TRP A 16 -9.91 14.27 3.61
N GLY A 17 -10.38 15.41 4.16
CA GLY A 17 -9.83 16.69 3.73
C GLY A 17 -9.81 17.76 4.81
N GLU A 18 -8.85 18.66 4.70
CA GLU A 18 -8.76 19.88 5.47
C GLU A 18 -9.29 21.05 4.63
N ARG A 19 -10.32 21.76 5.11
CA ARG A 19 -10.86 22.96 4.45
C ARG A 19 -10.17 24.23 4.93
N SER A 20 -10.22 25.29 4.13
CA SER A 20 -9.82 26.61 4.61
C SER A 20 -10.64 27.06 5.82
N PHE A 21 -10.00 27.77 6.74
CA PHE A 21 -10.62 28.34 7.94
C PHE A 21 -10.11 29.77 8.19
N GLY A 22 -10.91 30.58 8.88
CA GLY A 22 -10.53 31.91 9.34
C GLY A 22 -10.37 31.96 10.85
N ALA A 23 -9.58 32.91 11.36
CA ALA A 23 -9.31 33.07 12.80
C ALA A 23 -10.59 33.18 13.65
N GLY A 24 -11.67 33.76 13.11
CA GLY A 24 -12.95 33.90 13.80
C GLY A 24 -13.76 32.61 13.95
N GLU A 25 -13.52 31.59 13.11
CA GLU A 25 -14.22 30.29 13.20
C GLU A 25 -13.71 29.44 14.38
N LEU A 26 -12.48 29.69 14.83
CA LEU A 26 -11.78 28.91 15.86
C LEU A 26 -12.20 29.26 17.30
N ILE A 27 -12.97 30.35 17.48
CA ILE A 27 -13.44 30.82 18.80
C ILE A 27 -14.62 29.97 19.31
N SER A 28 -15.25 29.19 18.44
CA SER A 28 -16.32 28.26 18.79
C SER A 28 -15.70 26.95 19.28
N SER A 29 -15.89 26.60 20.56
CA SER A 29 -15.42 25.30 21.08
C SER A 29 -15.87 24.16 20.16
N PRO A 30 -14.99 23.18 19.86
CA PRO A 30 -15.37 22.05 19.02
C PRO A 30 -16.60 21.37 19.63
N ALA A 31 -17.64 21.18 18.82
CA ALA A 31 -18.83 20.48 19.27
C ALA A 31 -18.44 19.10 19.82
N PRO A 32 -18.96 18.68 20.99
CA PRO A 32 -18.63 17.39 21.55
C PRO A 32 -19.06 16.28 20.58
N SER A 33 -18.16 15.34 20.30
CA SER A 33 -18.51 14.16 19.51
C SER A 33 -19.11 13.07 20.40
N VAL A 34 -19.77 12.10 19.76
CA VAL A 34 -20.38 10.93 20.41
C VAL A 34 -19.37 10.11 21.22
N SER A 35 -18.08 10.15 20.86
CA SER A 35 -17.00 9.39 21.53
C SER A 35 -16.18 10.23 22.53
N GLY A 36 -16.55 11.49 22.77
CA GLY A 36 -15.77 12.40 23.62
C GLY A 36 -14.48 12.92 22.99
N ILE A 37 -14.13 12.46 21.78
CA ILE A 37 -12.96 12.91 21.00
C ILE A 37 -13.36 14.12 20.16
N PRO A 38 -12.69 15.27 20.23
CA PRO A 38 -13.09 16.46 19.48
C PRO A 38 -13.06 16.21 17.96
N ARG A 39 -14.00 16.80 17.23
CA ARG A 39 -13.93 16.86 15.76
C ARG A 39 -12.88 17.89 15.35
N MET A 40 -12.10 17.56 14.33
CA MET A 40 -11.12 18.51 13.76
C MET A 40 -11.85 19.78 13.26
N PRO A 41 -11.47 20.99 13.70
CA PRO A 41 -12.26 22.21 13.42
C PRO A 41 -12.40 22.55 11.92
N TRP A 42 -11.40 22.21 11.12
CA TRP A 42 -11.39 22.39 9.66
C TRP A 42 -11.46 21.07 8.90
N ASP A 43 -12.11 20.06 9.48
CA ASP A 43 -12.58 18.92 8.69
C ASP A 43 -13.50 19.43 7.56
N ALA A 44 -13.14 19.09 6.31
CA ALA A 44 -13.94 19.42 5.15
C ALA A 44 -15.28 18.66 5.15
N GLY A 45 -15.33 17.49 5.79
CA GLY A 45 -16.48 16.60 5.76
C GLY A 45 -16.56 15.80 4.46
N SER A 46 -17.26 14.66 4.52
CA SER A 46 -17.33 13.72 3.40
C SER A 46 -17.99 14.34 2.17
N LEU A 47 -19.04 15.15 2.35
CA LEU A 47 -19.77 15.76 1.24
C LEU A 47 -18.89 16.72 0.43
N ALA A 48 -18.10 17.57 1.10
CA ALA A 48 -17.20 18.50 0.40
C ALA A 48 -16.08 17.75 -0.33
N VAL A 49 -15.54 16.68 0.28
CA VAL A 49 -14.54 15.81 -0.35
C VAL A 49 -15.14 15.09 -1.58
N HIS A 50 -16.34 14.55 -1.47
CA HIS A 50 -17.06 13.94 -2.59
C HIS A 50 -17.25 14.95 -3.75
N ASP A 51 -17.71 16.15 -3.46
CA ASP A 51 -18.04 17.14 -4.48
C ASP A 51 -16.79 17.68 -5.19
N ILE A 52 -15.67 17.85 -4.48
CA ILE A 52 -14.41 18.26 -5.11
C ILE A 52 -13.81 17.14 -5.97
N LEU A 53 -13.90 15.88 -5.53
CA LEU A 53 -13.49 14.72 -6.33
C LEU A 53 -14.33 14.58 -7.60
N LYS A 54 -15.65 14.73 -7.48
CA LYS A 54 -16.58 14.75 -8.62
C LYS A 54 -16.26 15.87 -9.61
N THR A 55 -15.95 17.06 -9.10
CA THR A 55 -15.54 18.21 -9.92
C THR A 55 -14.21 17.94 -10.64
N ALA A 56 -13.29 17.22 -9.99
CA ALA A 56 -12.04 16.75 -10.57
C ALA A 56 -12.19 15.61 -11.60
N GLY A 57 -13.42 15.14 -11.83
CA GLY A 57 -13.72 14.06 -12.78
C GLY A 57 -13.62 12.64 -12.18
N ILE A 58 -13.32 12.52 -10.88
CA ILE A 58 -13.29 11.24 -10.17
C ILE A 58 -14.74 10.85 -9.83
N ARG A 59 -15.25 9.80 -10.47
CA ARG A 59 -16.64 9.36 -10.27
C ARG A 59 -16.69 8.21 -9.29
N HIS A 60 -17.46 8.38 -8.20
CA HIS A 60 -17.75 7.30 -7.28
C HIS A 60 -18.59 6.20 -7.94
N SER A 61 -18.11 4.96 -7.85
CA SER A 61 -18.86 3.78 -8.31
C SER A 61 -20.11 3.50 -7.44
N ARG A 62 -20.19 4.12 -6.24
CA ARG A 62 -21.34 4.08 -5.34
C ARG A 62 -22.08 5.41 -5.37
N ARG A 63 -23.39 5.37 -5.63
CA ARG A 63 -24.23 6.55 -5.93
C ARG A 63 -24.51 7.47 -4.74
N ILE A 64 -24.23 7.05 -3.49
CA ILE A 64 -24.61 7.78 -2.27
C ILE A 64 -23.40 7.92 -1.34
N PRO A 65 -22.88 9.15 -1.09
CA PRO A 65 -21.72 9.39 -0.22
C PRO A 65 -21.91 8.89 1.21
N ALA A 66 -23.12 9.01 1.75
CA ALA A 66 -23.46 8.59 3.10
C ALA A 66 -23.32 7.07 3.35
N GLU A 67 -23.36 6.24 2.31
CA GLU A 67 -23.12 4.79 2.42
C GLU A 67 -21.62 4.43 2.39
N SER A 68 -20.77 5.41 2.06
CA SER A 68 -19.32 5.24 1.94
C SER A 68 -18.55 6.13 2.90
N SER A 69 -19.22 6.93 3.74
CA SER A 69 -18.58 7.73 4.77
C SER A 69 -18.43 6.96 6.08
N ALA A 70 -17.36 7.25 6.80
CA ALA A 70 -17.09 6.73 8.12
C ALA A 70 -16.51 7.86 8.98
N VAL A 71 -16.81 7.82 10.28
CA VAL A 71 -16.06 8.62 11.25
C VAL A 71 -14.74 7.90 11.49
N ALA A 72 -13.64 8.59 11.20
CA ALA A 72 -12.30 8.10 11.45
C ALA A 72 -11.59 9.00 12.47
N TYR A 73 -10.49 8.51 12.99
CA TYR A 73 -9.69 9.17 14.01
C TYR A 73 -8.25 9.29 13.53
N VAL A 74 -7.67 10.46 13.73
CA VAL A 74 -6.27 10.76 13.38
C VAL A 74 -5.59 11.39 14.58
N ASP A 75 -4.35 11.01 14.83
CA ASP A 75 -3.49 11.69 15.79
C ASP A 75 -2.65 12.73 15.05
N LEU A 76 -2.79 14.00 15.47
CA LEU A 76 -2.17 15.15 14.84
C LEU A 76 -1.36 15.95 15.87
N PRO A 77 -0.25 16.57 15.47
CA PRO A 77 0.39 17.59 16.29
C PRO A 77 -0.61 18.70 16.61
N ALA A 78 -0.68 19.13 17.86
CA ALA A 78 -1.63 20.12 18.33
C ALA A 78 -1.00 21.04 19.39
N TYR A 79 -1.55 22.25 19.47
CA TYR A 79 -1.29 23.21 20.54
C TYR A 79 -2.61 23.49 21.27
N ASN A 80 -2.68 23.18 22.57
CA ASN A 80 -3.86 23.37 23.42
C ASN A 80 -5.19 22.91 22.77
N GLY A 81 -5.24 21.70 22.21
CA GLY A 81 -6.45 21.18 21.58
C GLY A 81 -6.75 21.68 20.16
N TYR A 82 -5.88 22.51 19.57
CA TYR A 82 -5.96 22.90 18.17
C TYR A 82 -4.93 22.13 17.34
N PRO A 83 -5.35 21.31 16.36
CA PRO A 83 -4.41 20.62 15.50
C PRO A 83 -3.56 21.60 14.68
N LEU A 84 -2.37 21.21 14.25
CA LEU A 84 -1.63 21.98 13.26
C LEU A 84 -2.15 21.66 11.86
N PRO A 85 -2.47 22.68 11.03
CA PRO A 85 -2.91 22.44 9.66
C PRO A 85 -1.77 21.85 8.83
N SER A 86 -2.08 20.94 7.90
CA SER A 86 -1.06 20.37 7.01
C SER A 86 -0.44 21.38 6.05
N SER A 87 -1.08 22.55 5.85
CA SER A 87 -0.60 23.63 5.01
C SER A 87 -0.92 24.99 5.62
N PRO A 88 0.04 25.95 5.63
CA PRO A 88 -0.23 27.32 6.08
C PRO A 88 -1.20 28.07 5.15
N LEU A 89 -1.49 27.53 3.96
CA LEU A 89 -2.46 28.10 3.02
C LEU A 89 -3.93 27.89 3.48
N LEU A 90 -4.18 27.02 4.45
CA LEU A 90 -5.53 26.72 4.95
C LEU A 90 -6.09 27.86 5.81
N GLY A 91 -5.26 28.54 6.58
CA GLY A 91 -5.67 29.62 7.46
C GLY A 91 -4.58 29.97 8.46
N GLU A 92 -4.76 31.10 9.13
CA GLU A 92 -3.90 31.54 10.23
C GLU A 92 -4.43 30.99 11.55
N LEU A 93 -3.58 30.28 12.29
CA LEU A 93 -3.87 29.91 13.67
C LEU A 93 -3.76 31.14 14.57
N PRO A 94 -4.59 31.26 15.63
CA PRO A 94 -4.38 32.26 16.66
C PRO A 94 -3.01 32.05 17.33
N GLU A 95 -2.50 33.08 18.02
CA GLU A 95 -1.33 32.91 18.88
C GLU A 95 -1.69 31.96 20.03
N ILE A 96 -1.34 30.67 19.84
CA ILE A 96 -1.60 29.62 20.82
C ILE A 96 -0.29 29.39 21.58
N SER A 97 -0.31 29.61 22.89
CA SER A 97 0.81 29.34 23.79
C SER A 97 0.75 27.93 24.36
N GLY A 98 1.83 27.15 24.30
CA GLY A 98 1.86 25.81 24.87
C GLY A 98 2.95 24.94 24.25
N GLU A 99 3.21 23.78 24.87
CA GLU A 99 4.10 22.78 24.28
C GLU A 99 3.33 21.95 23.23
N PRO A 100 3.95 21.64 22.08
CA PRO A 100 3.31 20.81 21.07
C PRO A 100 3.09 19.40 21.64
N SER A 101 1.88 18.87 21.46
CA SER A 101 1.55 17.49 21.85
C SER A 101 0.83 16.77 20.71
N VAL A 102 0.75 15.45 20.78
CA VAL A 102 0.02 14.64 19.80
C VAL A 102 -1.37 14.34 20.34
N GLU A 103 -2.37 14.98 19.76
CA GLU A 103 -3.76 14.89 20.18
C GLU A 103 -4.61 14.18 19.12
N ARG A 104 -5.69 13.55 19.56
CA ARG A 104 -6.58 12.78 18.70
C ARG A 104 -7.78 13.61 18.28
N PHE A 105 -8.08 13.58 16.99
CA PHE A 105 -9.24 14.24 16.41
C PHE A 105 -10.07 13.27 15.59
N SER A 106 -11.38 13.50 15.55
CA SER A 106 -12.28 12.83 14.61
C SER A 106 -12.42 13.62 13.30
N VAL A 107 -12.46 12.89 12.19
CA VAL A 107 -12.65 13.41 10.83
C VAL A 107 -13.70 12.56 10.10
N GLU A 108 -14.39 13.13 9.13
CA GLU A 108 -15.26 12.37 8.25
C GLU A 108 -14.49 11.91 7.01
N ALA A 109 -14.34 10.60 6.86
CA ALA A 109 -13.59 10.00 5.77
C ALA A 109 -14.53 9.28 4.79
N LEU A 110 -14.19 9.27 3.51
CA LEU A 110 -14.87 8.53 2.45
C LEU A 110 -14.03 7.33 2.04
N HIS A 111 -14.64 6.15 2.02
CA HIS A 111 -14.03 4.98 1.41
C HIS A 111 -13.89 5.18 -0.11
N ILE A 112 -12.70 4.89 -0.64
CA ILE A 112 -12.40 4.93 -2.08
C ILE A 112 -11.86 3.59 -2.57
N THR A 113 -12.18 3.30 -3.82
CA THR A 113 -11.79 2.12 -4.57
C THR A 113 -10.44 2.30 -5.25
N HIS A 114 -9.81 1.18 -5.63
CA HIS A 114 -8.57 1.22 -6.41
C HIS A 114 -8.74 1.88 -7.78
N GLU A 115 -9.92 1.82 -8.39
CA GLU A 115 -10.21 2.53 -9.65
C GLU A 115 -10.15 4.05 -9.48
N GLU A 116 -10.67 4.56 -8.36
CA GLU A 116 -10.61 5.98 -8.03
C GLU A 116 -9.19 6.43 -7.70
N LEU A 117 -8.40 5.62 -6.97
CA LEU A 117 -6.97 5.87 -6.77
C LEU A 117 -6.20 5.91 -8.10
N THR A 118 -6.52 5.01 -9.02
CA THR A 118 -5.91 4.99 -10.35
C THR A 118 -6.28 6.24 -11.15
N ALA A 119 -7.55 6.69 -11.07
CA ALA A 119 -7.98 7.92 -11.70
C ALA A 119 -7.31 9.16 -11.08
N LEU A 120 -7.11 9.19 -9.75
CA LEU A 120 -6.34 10.24 -9.07
C LEU A 120 -4.88 10.26 -9.52
N LEU A 121 -4.23 9.10 -9.67
CA LEU A 121 -2.87 9.00 -10.20
C LEU A 121 -2.78 9.60 -11.62
N GLN A 122 -3.73 9.24 -12.49
CA GLN A 122 -3.79 9.75 -13.87
C GLN A 122 -3.97 11.26 -13.88
N LEU A 123 -4.91 11.78 -13.08
CA LEU A 123 -5.17 13.21 -12.95
C LEU A 123 -3.91 13.99 -12.55
N ILE A 124 -3.19 13.52 -11.54
CA ILE A 124 -1.96 14.18 -11.04
C ILE A 124 -0.84 14.14 -12.09
N LYS A 125 -0.71 13.04 -12.83
CA LYS A 125 0.29 12.93 -13.91
C LYS A 125 -0.02 13.83 -15.09
N GLU A 126 -1.29 13.91 -15.48
CA GLU A 126 -1.74 14.72 -16.61
C GLU A 126 -1.69 16.22 -16.30
N SER A 127 -1.93 16.61 -15.04
CA SER A 127 -1.97 18.02 -14.67
C SER A 127 -0.58 18.69 -14.65
N ARG A 128 0.53 17.93 -14.72
CA ARG A 128 1.92 18.44 -14.78
C ARG A 128 2.16 19.60 -13.80
N GLU A 129 1.85 19.37 -12.52
CA GLU A 129 1.99 20.32 -11.40
C GLU A 129 0.95 21.46 -11.35
N LYS A 130 0.02 21.55 -12.31
CA LYS A 130 -1.15 22.43 -12.19
C LYS A 130 -2.19 21.79 -11.28
N LEU A 131 -2.92 22.62 -10.53
CA LEU A 131 -4.09 22.17 -9.78
C LEU A 131 -5.16 21.72 -10.78
N PRO A 132 -5.64 20.46 -10.73
CA PRO A 132 -6.66 20.01 -11.68
C PRO A 132 -7.98 20.73 -11.47
N VAL A 133 -8.25 21.16 -10.24
CA VAL A 133 -9.40 21.98 -9.85
C VAL A 133 -8.89 23.13 -8.98
N PRO A 134 -9.32 24.38 -9.21
CA PRO A 134 -8.96 25.51 -8.36
C PRO A 134 -9.29 25.21 -6.89
N GLY A 135 -8.28 25.38 -6.02
CA GLY A 135 -8.45 25.20 -4.58
C GLY A 135 -8.45 23.75 -4.09
N LEU A 136 -8.06 22.77 -4.91
CA LEU A 136 -7.77 21.40 -4.47
C LEU A 136 -6.25 21.20 -4.37
N LEU A 137 -5.75 20.88 -3.18
CA LEU A 137 -4.34 20.56 -2.91
C LEU A 137 -4.19 19.09 -2.52
N TRP A 138 -2.96 18.57 -2.66
CA TRP A 138 -2.62 17.17 -2.36
C TRP A 138 -1.78 17.07 -1.09
N GLY A 139 -2.26 16.31 -0.11
CA GLY A 139 -1.49 15.88 1.05
C GLY A 139 -0.28 15.03 0.66
N ASN A 140 0.71 14.96 1.53
CA ASN A 140 1.92 14.15 1.29
C ASN A 140 1.63 12.64 1.41
N ASP A 141 0.67 12.27 2.25
CA ASP A 141 0.10 10.91 2.36
C ASP A 141 -0.53 10.43 1.04
N LEU A 142 -1.31 11.27 0.35
CA LEU A 142 -1.82 10.94 -0.98
C LEU A 142 -0.68 10.72 -1.97
N LYS A 143 0.32 11.61 -2.02
CA LYS A 143 1.49 11.44 -2.90
C LYS A 143 2.24 10.14 -2.58
N TYR A 144 2.39 9.80 -1.31
CA TYR A 144 3.02 8.58 -0.83
C TYR A 144 2.26 7.34 -1.32
N VAL A 145 0.95 7.27 -1.10
CA VAL A 145 0.12 6.12 -1.50
C VAL A 145 0.11 5.96 -3.03
N LEU A 146 0.04 7.06 -3.77
CA LEU A 146 0.15 7.04 -5.23
C LEU A 146 1.53 6.58 -5.69
N LYS A 147 2.60 6.90 -4.95
CA LYS A 147 3.94 6.34 -5.19
C LYS A 147 3.96 4.83 -4.93
N GLY A 148 3.26 4.36 -3.91
CA GLY A 148 3.03 2.93 -3.64
C GLY A 148 2.35 2.21 -4.81
N LEU A 149 1.32 2.82 -5.41
CA LEU A 149 0.66 2.27 -6.60
C LEU A 149 1.62 2.16 -7.80
N GLU A 150 2.45 3.16 -8.05
CA GLU A 150 3.51 3.09 -9.08
C GLU A 150 4.52 1.99 -8.77
N TYR A 151 4.95 1.89 -7.51
CA TYR A 151 5.92 0.90 -7.06
C TYR A 151 5.38 -0.53 -7.22
N ALA A 152 4.15 -0.79 -6.77
CA ALA A 152 3.47 -2.07 -6.95
C ALA A 152 3.30 -2.42 -8.44
N SER A 153 2.99 -1.43 -9.30
CA SER A 153 2.92 -1.63 -10.75
C SER A 153 4.28 -2.09 -11.33
N LEU A 154 5.38 -1.50 -10.87
CA LEU A 154 6.74 -1.93 -11.24
C LEU A 154 7.03 -3.35 -10.73
N MET A 155 6.58 -3.70 -9.53
CA MET A 155 6.74 -5.06 -9.00
C MET A 155 6.02 -6.09 -9.88
N VAL A 156 4.79 -5.79 -10.32
CA VAL A 156 4.05 -6.66 -11.24
C VAL A 156 4.78 -6.82 -12.57
N MET A 157 5.23 -5.72 -13.18
CA MET A 157 5.98 -5.78 -14.45
C MET A 157 7.29 -6.57 -14.33
N ARG A 158 7.92 -6.54 -13.16
CA ARG A 158 9.17 -7.26 -12.87
C ARG A 158 8.97 -8.69 -12.39
N GLY A 159 7.73 -9.11 -12.12
CA GLY A 159 7.44 -10.40 -11.49
C GLY A 159 7.97 -10.54 -10.06
N THR A 160 8.10 -9.43 -9.32
CA THR A 160 8.64 -9.44 -7.95
C THR A 160 7.54 -9.45 -6.91
N TYR A 161 6.74 -10.51 -6.93
CA TYR A 161 5.68 -10.80 -5.97
C TYR A 161 5.44 -12.31 -5.93
N LEU A 162 4.93 -12.82 -4.81
CA LEU A 162 4.71 -14.25 -4.60
C LEU A 162 3.25 -14.53 -4.21
N PRO A 163 2.70 -15.69 -4.63
CA PRO A 163 1.46 -16.18 -4.05
C PRO A 163 1.72 -16.59 -2.59
N GLY A 164 0.75 -16.34 -1.73
CA GLY A 164 0.83 -16.68 -0.31
C GLY A 164 -0.50 -17.12 0.26
N MET A 165 -0.48 -17.40 1.56
CA MET A 165 -1.66 -17.62 2.39
C MET A 165 -1.56 -16.80 3.66
N GLU A 166 -2.71 -16.38 4.16
CA GLU A 166 -2.86 -15.69 5.43
C GLU A 166 -3.93 -16.35 6.27
N SER A 167 -3.71 -16.39 7.59
CA SER A 167 -4.69 -16.79 8.58
C SER A 167 -5.14 -15.56 9.38
N SER A 168 -6.45 -15.30 9.43
CA SER A 168 -7.04 -14.26 10.26
C SER A 168 -8.30 -14.81 10.93
N GLU A 169 -8.40 -14.71 12.25
CA GLU A 169 -9.54 -15.21 13.05
C GLU A 169 -9.91 -16.68 12.75
N GLY A 170 -8.92 -17.54 12.53
CA GLY A 170 -9.16 -18.95 12.19
C GLY A 170 -9.75 -19.18 10.80
N ARG A 171 -9.60 -18.21 9.89
CA ARG A 171 -9.98 -18.29 8.47
C ARG A 171 -8.75 -18.12 7.60
N TYR A 172 -8.74 -18.80 6.46
CA TYR A 172 -7.63 -18.74 5.52
C TYR A 172 -7.99 -17.97 4.25
N PHE A 173 -7.04 -17.18 3.77
CA PHE A 173 -7.14 -16.34 2.59
C PHE A 173 -5.93 -16.56 1.70
N SER A 174 -6.17 -16.63 0.40
CA SER A 174 -5.10 -16.66 -0.59
C SER A 174 -4.73 -15.24 -0.95
N VAL A 175 -3.44 -14.93 -0.94
CA VAL A 175 -2.94 -13.56 -1.00
C VAL A 175 -1.78 -13.40 -1.98
N TRP A 176 -1.55 -12.17 -2.45
CA TRP A 176 -0.36 -11.81 -3.23
C TRP A 176 0.55 -10.92 -2.38
N ARG A 177 1.79 -11.36 -2.15
CA ARG A 177 2.75 -10.69 -1.27
C ARG A 177 3.90 -10.05 -2.07
N PRO A 178 4.40 -8.87 -1.68
CA PRO A 178 5.63 -8.29 -2.20
C PRO A 178 6.81 -9.26 -2.07
N LEU A 179 7.66 -9.33 -3.11
CA LEU A 179 8.97 -9.97 -3.03
C LEU A 179 10.07 -8.92 -3.14
N HIS A 180 10.67 -8.57 -2.01
CA HIS A 180 11.76 -7.60 -1.94
C HIS A 180 13.07 -8.26 -2.33
N LEU A 181 13.62 -7.86 -3.46
CA LEU A 181 14.91 -8.34 -3.95
C LEU A 181 16.02 -7.38 -3.51
N ALA A 182 17.18 -7.92 -3.12
CA ALA A 182 18.34 -7.12 -2.68
C ALA A 182 18.71 -6.00 -3.69
N LYS A 183 18.63 -6.28 -4.99
CA LYS A 183 18.89 -5.30 -6.07
C LYS A 183 17.98 -4.06 -6.08
N TYR A 184 16.84 -4.11 -5.39
CA TYR A 184 15.89 -3.00 -5.29
C TYR A 184 15.76 -2.47 -3.86
N GLN A 185 16.66 -2.89 -2.95
CA GLN A 185 16.59 -2.56 -1.54
C GLN A 185 16.60 -1.05 -1.30
N ASP A 186 17.44 -0.29 -2.00
CA ASP A 186 17.50 1.17 -1.83
C ASP A 186 16.17 1.85 -2.18
N GLY A 187 15.52 1.41 -3.27
CA GLY A 187 14.22 1.92 -3.69
C GLY A 187 13.11 1.56 -2.70
N TYR A 188 13.16 0.35 -2.15
CA TYR A 188 12.22 -0.10 -1.12
C TYR A 188 12.41 0.67 0.19
N SER A 189 13.64 0.78 0.68
CA SER A 189 13.96 1.54 1.90
C SER A 189 13.62 3.02 1.76
N ALA A 190 13.84 3.63 0.59
CA ALA A 190 13.40 4.99 0.33
C ALA A 190 11.87 5.14 0.37
N TYR A 191 11.13 4.14 -0.15
CA TYR A 191 9.68 4.10 -0.02
C TYR A 191 9.26 4.00 1.46
N VAL A 192 9.74 3.01 2.21
CA VAL A 192 9.40 2.84 3.64
C VAL A 192 9.72 4.11 4.46
N ASN A 193 10.91 4.68 4.30
CA ASN A 193 11.35 5.87 5.02
C ASN A 193 10.57 7.15 4.66
N SER A 194 9.81 7.14 3.56
CA SER A 194 8.98 8.26 3.14
C SER A 194 7.54 8.20 3.68
N LEU A 195 7.18 7.16 4.44
CA LEU A 195 5.84 6.98 5.02
C LEU A 195 5.48 8.19 5.90
N PRO A 196 4.43 8.95 5.57
CA PRO A 196 4.01 10.07 6.40
C PRO A 196 3.45 9.57 7.75
N PRO A 197 3.81 10.18 8.89
CA PRO A 197 3.37 9.71 10.20
C PRO A 197 1.84 9.64 10.37
N VAL A 198 1.09 10.55 9.74
CA VAL A 198 -0.38 10.57 9.77
C VAL A 198 -1.01 9.29 9.21
N THR A 199 -0.34 8.61 8.28
CA THR A 199 -0.82 7.37 7.69
C THR A 199 -0.87 6.24 8.72
N GLY A 200 0.05 6.24 9.70
CA GLY A 200 0.08 5.26 10.79
C GLY A 200 -0.80 5.59 11.99
N SER A 201 -1.37 6.81 12.06
CA SER A 201 -2.28 7.21 13.14
C SER A 201 -3.76 7.11 12.80
N PHE A 202 -4.10 6.87 11.53
CA PHE A 202 -5.47 6.77 11.06
C PHE A 202 -6.13 5.47 11.57
N SER A 203 -7.31 5.58 12.18
CA SER A 203 -8.10 4.43 12.65
C SER A 203 -9.60 4.65 12.47
N LEU A 204 -10.35 3.58 12.29
CA LEU A 204 -11.83 3.58 12.32
C LEU A 204 -12.39 3.40 13.74
N THR A 205 -11.54 3.16 14.74
CA THR A 205 -11.92 2.99 16.14
C THR A 205 -11.47 4.20 16.97
N SER A 206 -12.27 4.57 17.96
CA SER A 206 -11.94 5.69 18.86
C SER A 206 -10.74 5.38 19.76
N GLU A 207 -10.47 4.10 20.02
CA GLU A 207 -9.39 3.64 20.89
C GLU A 207 -8.02 3.84 20.24
N ARG A 208 -7.05 4.30 21.04
CA ARG A 208 -5.66 4.43 20.59
C ARG A 208 -5.06 3.03 20.48
N MET A 209 -4.82 2.61 19.25
CA MET A 209 -4.06 1.41 18.95
C MET A 209 -2.57 1.76 18.95
N GLN A 210 -1.71 0.78 19.24
CA GLN A 210 -0.28 0.97 19.00
C GLN A 210 -0.07 1.13 17.50
N PRO A 211 0.76 2.09 17.06
CA PRO A 211 1.08 2.22 15.66
C PRO A 211 1.79 0.94 15.19
N ASP A 212 1.38 0.45 14.03
CA ASP A 212 2.06 -0.65 13.35
C ASP A 212 3.49 -0.22 12.98
N ASP A 213 4.36 -1.21 12.73
CA ASP A 213 5.69 -0.92 12.20
C ASP A 213 5.57 -0.19 10.86
N THR A 214 6.49 0.76 10.61
CA THR A 214 6.50 1.56 9.38
C THR A 214 6.63 0.66 8.15
N GLN A 215 7.44 -0.40 8.26
CA GLN A 215 7.62 -1.38 7.20
C GLN A 215 6.33 -2.18 6.99
N ASP A 216 5.68 -2.65 8.05
CA ASP A 216 4.44 -3.43 7.96
C ASP A 216 3.31 -2.61 7.32
N THR A 217 3.20 -1.32 7.67
CA THR A 217 2.23 -0.40 7.05
C THR A 217 2.52 -0.23 5.56
N ALA A 218 3.78 0.02 5.21
CA ALA A 218 4.21 0.21 3.84
C ALA A 218 3.97 -1.06 2.99
N ASP A 219 4.30 -2.24 3.53
CA ASP A 219 4.07 -3.53 2.89
C ASP A 219 2.58 -3.83 2.74
N SER A 220 1.75 -3.51 3.74
CA SER A 220 0.29 -3.69 3.65
C SER A 220 -0.33 -2.83 2.53
N ILE A 221 0.17 -1.62 2.31
CA ILE A 221 -0.25 -0.76 1.18
C ILE A 221 0.18 -1.39 -0.16
N LEU A 222 1.42 -1.89 -0.25
CA LEU A 222 1.90 -2.56 -1.47
C LEU A 222 1.12 -3.85 -1.75
N GLU A 223 0.81 -4.64 -0.73
CA GLU A 223 -0.03 -5.84 -0.81
C GLU A 223 -1.41 -5.51 -1.37
N ALA A 224 -2.09 -4.48 -0.85
CA ALA A 224 -3.40 -4.07 -1.36
C ALA A 224 -3.36 -3.75 -2.86
N PHE A 225 -2.32 -3.02 -3.31
CA PHE A 225 -2.15 -2.72 -4.72
C PHE A 225 -1.81 -3.96 -5.57
N LEU A 226 -0.93 -4.83 -5.08
CA LEU A 226 -0.59 -6.08 -5.78
C LEU A 226 -1.82 -6.98 -5.94
N GLU A 227 -2.59 -7.14 -4.87
CA GLU A 227 -3.83 -7.90 -4.85
C GLU A 227 -4.79 -7.42 -5.95
N GLU A 228 -5.03 -6.11 -6.02
CA GLU A 228 -5.90 -5.53 -7.04
C GLU A 228 -5.32 -5.71 -8.46
N ILE A 229 -4.08 -5.30 -8.69
CA ILE A 229 -3.48 -5.30 -10.04
C ILE A 229 -3.44 -6.73 -10.59
N VAL A 230 -2.96 -7.69 -9.80
CA VAL A 230 -2.81 -9.07 -10.23
C VAL A 230 -4.18 -9.72 -10.46
N ARG A 231 -5.14 -9.57 -9.54
CA ARG A 231 -6.47 -10.18 -9.71
C ARG A 231 -7.23 -9.57 -10.87
N ARG A 232 -7.17 -8.24 -11.05
CA ARG A 232 -7.80 -7.56 -12.19
C ARG A 232 -7.22 -8.02 -13.53
N ALA A 233 -5.90 -8.24 -13.59
CA ALA A 233 -5.25 -8.80 -14.78
C ALA A 233 -5.67 -10.26 -15.07
N GLN A 234 -6.02 -11.04 -14.05
CA GLN A 234 -6.50 -12.42 -14.22
C GLN A 234 -8.01 -12.53 -14.52
N ALA A 235 -8.81 -11.52 -14.14
CA ALA A 235 -10.26 -11.50 -14.30
C ALA A 235 -10.76 -11.27 -15.76
N VAL A 236 -9.86 -11.27 -16.75
CA VAL A 236 -10.20 -10.99 -18.16
C VAL A 236 -11.14 -12.07 -18.73
N PRO A 237 -12.31 -11.70 -19.29
CA PRO A 237 -13.25 -12.64 -19.88
C PRO A 237 -12.61 -13.53 -20.95
N GLY A 238 -12.97 -14.82 -20.96
CA GLY A 238 -12.47 -15.79 -21.94
C GLY A 238 -11.26 -16.62 -21.48
N ARG A 239 -10.57 -16.23 -20.40
CA ARG A 239 -9.57 -17.10 -19.73
C ARG A 239 -10.26 -18.14 -18.86
N ARG A 240 -10.76 -19.22 -19.45
CA ARG A 240 -11.20 -20.40 -18.68
C ARG A 240 -9.95 -21.15 -18.22
N GLY A 241 -9.66 -21.06 -16.92
CA GLY A 241 -8.61 -21.86 -16.30
C GLY A 241 -8.91 -23.36 -16.34
N LYS A 242 -7.90 -24.17 -15.99
CA LYS A 242 -8.04 -25.63 -15.83
C LYS A 242 -9.17 -25.96 -14.85
N GLN A 243 -9.84 -27.11 -15.04
CA GLN A 243 -10.75 -27.63 -14.03
C GLN A 243 -9.99 -27.85 -12.71
N VAL A 244 -10.63 -27.45 -11.62
CA VAL A 244 -10.08 -27.54 -10.27
C VAL A 244 -10.51 -28.86 -9.67
N ASP A 245 -9.55 -29.66 -9.23
CA ASP A 245 -9.85 -30.79 -8.35
C ASP A 245 -10.24 -30.25 -6.98
N LYS A 246 -11.51 -30.41 -6.62
CA LYS A 246 -12.07 -29.94 -5.34
C LYS A 246 -11.60 -30.76 -4.13
N THR A 247 -10.91 -31.87 -4.36
CA THR A 247 -10.34 -32.72 -3.32
C THR A 247 -8.88 -32.38 -3.03
N ASN A 248 -8.22 -31.62 -3.92
CA ASN A 248 -6.82 -31.23 -3.77
C ASN A 248 -6.73 -29.79 -3.21
N PRO A 249 -6.26 -29.60 -1.96
CA PRO A 249 -6.18 -28.27 -1.35
C PRO A 249 -5.21 -27.33 -2.09
N HIS A 250 -4.15 -27.85 -2.73
CA HIS A 250 -3.22 -27.04 -3.53
C HIS A 250 -3.91 -26.45 -4.77
N ASP A 251 -4.73 -27.24 -5.46
CA ASP A 251 -5.48 -26.77 -6.64
C ASP A 251 -6.52 -25.71 -6.26
N ILE A 252 -7.16 -25.87 -5.10
CA ILE A 252 -8.10 -24.89 -4.55
C ILE A 252 -7.38 -23.58 -4.22
N TRP A 253 -6.24 -23.66 -3.51
CA TRP A 253 -5.42 -22.49 -3.20
C TRP A 253 -4.98 -21.76 -4.48
N LEU A 254 -4.38 -22.47 -5.44
CA LEU A 254 -3.94 -21.87 -6.71
C LEU A 254 -5.10 -21.21 -7.46
N ARG A 255 -6.28 -21.82 -7.48
CA ARG A 255 -7.46 -21.21 -8.10
C ARG A 255 -7.91 -19.95 -7.36
N SER A 256 -7.93 -19.99 -6.03
CA SER A 256 -8.45 -18.89 -5.21
C SER A 256 -7.60 -17.61 -5.24
N LEU A 257 -6.34 -17.69 -5.68
CA LEU A 257 -5.51 -16.52 -6.00
C LEU A 257 -6.09 -15.64 -7.13
N THR A 258 -7.06 -16.17 -7.89
CA THR A 258 -7.75 -15.46 -8.98
C THR A 258 -9.14 -14.95 -8.61
N TRP A 259 -9.70 -15.36 -7.47
CA TRP A 259 -11.02 -14.94 -7.01
C TRP A 259 -10.96 -13.57 -6.33
N PRO A 260 -12.07 -12.89 -6.05
CA PRO A 260 -12.06 -11.83 -5.05
C PRO A 260 -11.50 -12.37 -3.72
N ARG A 261 -10.78 -11.54 -2.98
CA ARG A 261 -10.24 -11.92 -1.67
C ARG A 261 -11.38 -12.34 -0.74
N SER A 262 -11.44 -13.63 -0.42
CA SER A 262 -12.52 -14.22 0.38
C SER A 262 -12.00 -15.40 1.20
N ALA A 263 -12.57 -15.61 2.39
CA ALA A 263 -12.21 -16.73 3.23
C ALA A 263 -12.57 -18.07 2.59
N LEU A 264 -11.67 -19.04 2.67
CA LEU A 264 -11.85 -20.41 2.16
C LEU A 264 -12.66 -21.29 3.12
N HIS A 265 -13.84 -20.81 3.53
CA HIS A 265 -14.67 -21.44 4.58
C HIS A 265 -14.96 -22.93 4.37
N ARG A 266 -15.12 -23.37 3.11
CA ARG A 266 -15.47 -24.77 2.78
C ARG A 266 -14.33 -25.75 2.98
N TRP A 267 -13.10 -25.25 3.07
CA TRP A 267 -11.89 -26.06 3.14
C TRP A 267 -11.01 -25.64 4.33
N ASN A 268 -11.64 -25.12 5.40
CA ASN A 268 -10.92 -24.48 6.49
C ASN A 268 -9.93 -25.45 7.16
N ASP A 269 -10.37 -26.69 7.38
CA ASP A 269 -9.58 -27.73 8.04
C ASP A 269 -8.37 -28.15 7.17
N GLU A 270 -8.53 -28.22 5.85
CA GLU A 270 -7.47 -28.55 4.91
C GLU A 270 -6.50 -27.39 4.67
N MET A 271 -6.95 -26.15 4.80
CA MET A 271 -6.13 -24.96 4.58
C MET A 271 -5.13 -24.69 5.71
N GLY A 272 -5.36 -25.20 6.92
CA GLY A 272 -4.43 -25.02 8.04
C GLY A 272 -3.03 -25.56 7.77
N PRO A 273 -2.87 -26.87 7.51
CA PRO A 273 -1.58 -27.45 7.16
C PRO A 273 -0.97 -26.84 5.89
N LEU A 274 -1.81 -26.53 4.89
CA LEU A 274 -1.34 -25.92 3.65
C LEU A 274 -0.80 -24.50 3.87
N CYS A 275 -1.44 -23.71 4.74
CA CYS A 275 -1.01 -22.36 5.07
C CYS A 275 0.42 -22.37 5.62
N THR A 276 0.73 -23.29 6.54
CA THR A 276 2.09 -23.48 7.07
C THR A 276 3.08 -23.85 5.97
N GLN A 277 2.75 -24.81 5.11
CA GLN A 277 3.63 -25.20 3.99
C GLN A 277 3.90 -24.04 3.03
N VAL A 278 2.88 -23.23 2.72
CA VAL A 278 3.02 -22.06 1.84
C VAL A 278 3.87 -20.98 2.49
N GLN A 279 3.72 -20.76 3.80
CA GLN A 279 4.55 -19.81 4.56
C GLN A 279 6.02 -20.25 4.57
N GLU A 280 6.30 -21.52 4.92
CA GLU A 280 7.66 -22.08 4.92
C GLU A 280 8.33 -21.99 3.54
N TRP A 281 7.59 -22.29 2.47
CA TRP A 281 8.07 -22.11 1.10
C TRP A 281 8.36 -20.64 0.78
N THR A 282 7.45 -19.73 1.13
CA THR A 282 7.60 -18.30 0.88
C THR A 282 8.81 -17.73 1.61
N ASP A 283 9.00 -18.10 2.88
CA ASP A 283 10.13 -17.65 3.69
C ASP A 283 11.45 -18.18 3.15
N SER A 284 11.49 -19.44 2.71
CA SER A 284 12.65 -20.02 2.02
C SER A 284 13.03 -19.24 0.76
N VAL A 285 12.03 -18.86 -0.06
CA VAL A 285 12.26 -18.03 -1.24
C VAL A 285 12.81 -16.66 -0.85
N LYS A 286 12.21 -15.99 0.14
CA LYS A 286 12.68 -14.69 0.64
C LYS A 286 14.14 -14.75 1.07
N VAL A 287 14.53 -15.74 1.88
CA VAL A 287 15.91 -15.92 2.34
C VAL A 287 16.88 -16.04 1.16
N VAL A 288 16.54 -16.83 0.14
CA VAL A 288 17.40 -17.02 -1.05
C VAL A 288 17.48 -15.74 -1.88
N THR A 289 16.36 -15.05 -2.08
CA THR A 289 16.29 -13.85 -2.92
C THR A 289 16.88 -12.60 -2.30
N ASN A 290 17.02 -12.58 -0.97
CA ASN A 290 17.65 -11.48 -0.23
C ASN A 290 19.18 -11.66 -0.09
N GLN A 291 19.75 -12.72 -0.69
CA GLN A 291 21.20 -12.89 -0.67
C GLN A 291 21.90 -11.86 -1.57
N PRO A 292 23.00 -11.23 -1.11
CA PRO A 292 23.74 -10.25 -1.90
C PRO A 292 24.47 -10.89 -3.09
N TRP A 293 24.62 -12.22 -3.10
CA TRP A 293 25.25 -12.98 -4.14
C TRP A 293 24.34 -14.12 -4.59
N ARG A 294 24.27 -14.35 -5.90
CA ARG A 294 23.61 -15.52 -6.49
C ARG A 294 24.63 -16.48 -7.09
N LEU A 295 24.45 -17.77 -6.86
CA LEU A 295 25.21 -18.82 -7.51
C LEU A 295 24.66 -19.04 -8.93
N PHE A 296 25.54 -19.10 -9.92
CA PHE A 296 25.18 -19.43 -11.30
C PHE A 296 26.24 -20.31 -11.97
N LEU A 297 25.82 -21.01 -13.02
CA LEU A 297 26.69 -21.78 -13.89
C LEU A 297 27.13 -20.93 -15.08
N ARG A 298 28.44 -20.88 -15.33
CA ARG A 298 29.02 -20.26 -16.51
C ARG A 298 29.52 -21.35 -17.43
N LEU A 299 29.05 -21.31 -18.67
CA LEU A 299 29.53 -22.14 -19.76
C LEU A 299 30.50 -21.29 -20.60
N GLU A 300 31.76 -21.71 -20.70
CA GLU A 300 32.81 -21.03 -21.46
C GLU A 300 33.14 -21.82 -22.72
N GLU A 301 33.24 -21.10 -23.83
CA GLU A 301 33.60 -21.65 -25.14
C GLU A 301 35.07 -22.08 -25.16
N PRO A 302 35.43 -23.14 -25.90
CA PRO A 302 36.82 -23.56 -26.05
C PRO A 302 37.67 -22.42 -26.64
N LEU A 303 38.90 -22.24 -26.12
CA LEU A 303 39.82 -21.19 -26.58
C LEU A 303 40.41 -21.44 -27.99
N SER A 304 40.16 -22.60 -28.58
CA SER A 304 40.65 -22.98 -29.90
C SER A 304 39.50 -23.05 -30.91
N ASP A 305 39.69 -22.46 -32.10
CA ASP A 305 38.77 -22.54 -33.27
C ASP A 305 38.62 -23.97 -33.86
N ASN A 306 39.09 -25.00 -33.15
CA ASN A 306 38.97 -26.38 -33.57
C ASN A 306 37.59 -26.93 -33.19
N ALA A 307 36.96 -27.66 -34.13
CA ALA A 307 35.65 -28.30 -33.94
C ALA A 307 35.59 -29.35 -32.80
N GLU A 308 36.73 -29.71 -32.20
CA GLU A 308 36.88 -30.66 -31.07
C GLU A 308 37.21 -29.98 -29.73
N GLY A 309 36.93 -28.67 -29.59
CA GLY A 309 37.22 -27.94 -28.35
C GLY A 309 36.40 -28.39 -27.13
N THR A 310 37.04 -28.42 -25.97
CA THR A 310 36.40 -28.78 -24.68
C THR A 310 35.67 -27.57 -24.07
N TRP A 311 34.35 -27.67 -23.96
CA TRP A 311 33.55 -26.69 -23.23
C TRP A 311 33.80 -26.78 -21.73
N THR A 312 33.96 -25.65 -21.06
CA THR A 312 34.17 -25.62 -19.61
C THR A 312 32.94 -25.09 -18.90
N LEU A 313 32.41 -25.89 -17.98
CA LEU A 313 31.31 -25.52 -17.11
C LEU A 313 31.87 -25.23 -15.71
N SER A 314 31.66 -24.02 -15.19
CA SER A 314 32.17 -23.59 -13.89
C SER A 314 31.09 -22.89 -13.05
N TRP A 315 31.25 -22.94 -11.72
CA TRP A 315 30.37 -22.25 -10.78
C TRP A 315 30.91 -20.87 -10.45
N HIS A 316 30.03 -19.86 -10.45
CA HIS A 316 30.38 -18.48 -10.13
C HIS A 316 29.35 -17.87 -9.19
N LEU A 317 29.81 -16.95 -8.35
CA LEU A 317 28.97 -16.04 -7.58
C LEU A 317 28.84 -14.72 -8.34
N GLN A 318 27.63 -14.22 -8.47
CA GLN A 318 27.35 -12.92 -9.10
C GLN A 318 26.68 -12.00 -8.08
N SER A 319 27.14 -10.76 -8.01
CA SER A 319 26.51 -9.76 -7.15
C SER A 319 25.07 -9.50 -7.60
N ALA A 320 24.15 -9.46 -6.64
CA ALA A 320 22.76 -9.08 -6.88
C ALA A 320 22.64 -7.60 -7.28
N MET A 321 23.54 -6.75 -6.79
CA MET A 321 23.57 -5.31 -7.05
C MET A 321 24.19 -4.96 -8.41
N ASP A 322 25.20 -5.72 -8.84
CA ASP A 322 25.89 -5.51 -10.12
C ASP A 322 26.19 -6.87 -10.77
N GLN A 323 25.46 -7.18 -11.84
CA GLN A 323 25.61 -8.44 -12.56
C GLN A 323 26.92 -8.55 -13.35
N THR A 324 27.65 -7.45 -13.56
CA THR A 324 28.99 -7.51 -14.17
C THR A 324 30.03 -8.06 -13.20
N LEU A 325 29.75 -7.99 -11.90
CA LEU A 325 30.64 -8.44 -10.85
C LEU A 325 30.43 -9.93 -10.57
N THR A 326 31.32 -10.74 -11.12
CA THR A 326 31.32 -12.21 -10.98
C THR A 326 32.62 -12.69 -10.35
N VAL A 327 32.53 -13.64 -9.42
CA VAL A 327 33.67 -14.27 -8.75
C VAL A 327 33.55 -15.79 -8.93
N PRO A 328 34.59 -16.49 -9.44
CA PRO A 328 34.60 -17.94 -9.47
C PRO A 328 34.39 -18.53 -8.07
N ALA A 329 33.51 -19.53 -7.96
CA ALA A 329 33.16 -20.14 -6.67
C ALA A 329 34.37 -20.77 -5.97
N GLU A 330 35.30 -21.35 -6.75
CA GLU A 330 36.59 -21.91 -6.31
C GLU A 330 37.55 -20.91 -5.63
N LYS A 331 37.29 -19.60 -5.75
CA LYS A 331 38.08 -18.57 -5.05
C LYS A 331 37.51 -18.23 -3.68
N VAL A 332 36.31 -18.71 -3.37
CA VAL A 332 35.58 -18.42 -2.13
C VAL A 332 35.44 -19.68 -1.26
N TRP A 333 35.28 -20.85 -1.90
CA TRP A 333 35.24 -22.17 -1.27
C TRP A 333 36.40 -23.04 -1.75
#